data_AF-A0A183VBU1-F1
#
_entry.id   AF-A0A183VBU1-F1
#
_cell.length_a   1.000
_cell.length_b   1.000
_cell.length_c   1.000
_cell.angle_alpha   90.00
_cell.angle_beta   90.00
_cell.angle_gamma   90.00
#
_symmetry.space_group_name_H-M   'P 1'
#
loop_
_entity.id
_entity.type
_entity.pdbx_description
1 polymer ?
#
loop_
_entity_poly.entity_id
_entity_poly.type
_entity_poly.pdbx_seq_one_letter_code
_entity_poly.pdbx_strand_id
1 'polypeptide(L)'
;MANVLVLGSGAREHALAWKLKQSDHVASVFVHPGNGASFPKPEGISSDVATILSFCKKESISLVVIGPEDLLYSGIVDQISEHVPCFGPTKEASRLEWSKAYAKSFMRSAGIPTAEYQTFSKTDDAVCFIEKVKWDGIVVKASGLAAGKGVVVTQSCEEAAAIAKQILQVGKYDSS
;
A
#
# COMPACT_ATOMS: atom_id res chain seq x y z
N MET A 1 -1.66 -11.48 28.63
CA MET A 1 -0.72 -11.53 27.49
C MET A 1 -1.54 -11.60 26.21
N ALA A 2 -1.10 -10.92 25.16
CA ALA A 2 -1.83 -10.71 23.91
C ALA A 2 -1.57 -11.83 22.89
N ASN A 3 -2.60 -12.23 22.15
CA ASN A 3 -2.43 -13.00 20.92
C ASN A 3 -2.52 -12.04 19.73
N VAL A 4 -1.53 -12.09 18.84
CA VAL A 4 -1.41 -11.17 17.71
C VAL A 4 -1.51 -11.93 16.40
N LEU A 5 -2.31 -11.43 15.46
CA LEU A 5 -2.38 -11.93 14.09
C LEU A 5 -1.69 -10.94 13.15
N VAL A 6 -0.70 -11.40 12.40
CA VAL A 6 -0.04 -10.61 11.34
C VAL A 6 -0.56 -11.10 9.99
N LEU A 7 -1.12 -10.17 9.20
CA LEU A 7 -1.55 -10.45 7.83
C LEU A 7 -0.45 -10.10 6.84
N GLY A 8 -0.11 -11.04 5.96
CA GLY A 8 0.87 -10.96 4.88
C GLY A 8 1.84 -12.16 4.86
N SER A 9 2.75 -12.15 3.89
CA SER A 9 3.66 -13.27 3.58
C SER A 9 5.08 -12.85 3.25
N GLY A 10 5.38 -11.55 3.23
CA GLY A 10 6.69 -11.02 2.88
C GLY A 10 7.69 -11.10 4.03
N ALA A 11 8.92 -10.65 3.74
CA ALA A 11 9.96 -10.50 4.75
C ALA A 11 9.62 -9.44 5.81
N ARG A 12 8.83 -8.42 5.44
CA ARG A 12 8.31 -7.39 6.37
C ARG A 12 7.48 -8.04 7.47
N GLU A 13 6.51 -8.88 7.10
CA GLU A 13 5.64 -9.55 8.07
C GLU A 13 6.40 -10.58 8.90
N HIS A 14 7.38 -11.26 8.32
CA HIS A 14 8.30 -12.09 9.08
C HIS A 14 9.03 -11.27 10.16
N ALA A 15 9.65 -10.14 9.79
CA ALA A 15 10.40 -9.31 10.73
C ALA A 15 9.51 -8.75 11.85
N LEU A 16 8.28 -8.32 11.50
CA LEU A 16 7.28 -7.89 12.47
C LEU A 16 6.91 -9.03 13.43
N ALA A 17 6.56 -10.21 12.91
CA ALA A 17 6.20 -11.36 13.73
C ALA A 17 7.36 -11.81 14.64
N TRP A 18 8.59 -11.82 14.11
CA TRP A 18 9.81 -12.10 14.84
C TRP A 18 10.03 -11.12 15.99
N LYS A 19 9.76 -9.83 15.77
CA LYS A 19 9.95 -8.82 16.81
C LYS A 19 8.83 -8.84 17.85
N LEU A 20 7.58 -9.03 17.43
CA LEU A 20 6.43 -9.14 18.33
C LEU A 20 6.57 -10.31 19.30
N LYS A 21 7.09 -11.45 18.83
CA LYS A 21 7.33 -12.65 19.65
C LYS A 21 8.33 -12.42 20.81
N GLN A 22 9.15 -11.37 20.75
CA GLN A 22 10.12 -11.02 21.80
C GLN A 22 9.53 -10.15 22.92
N SER A 23 8.28 -9.71 22.80
CA SER A 23 7.63 -8.86 23.80
C SER A 23 7.04 -9.67 24.93
N ASP A 24 7.33 -9.29 26.18
CA ASP A 24 6.73 -9.91 27.39
C ASP A 24 5.21 -9.70 27.46
N HIS A 25 4.65 -8.81 26.65
CA HIS A 25 3.21 -8.59 26.55
C HIS A 25 2.52 -9.53 25.56
N VAL A 26 3.26 -10.26 24.72
CA VAL A 26 2.72 -11.11 23.63
C VAL A 26 2.91 -12.59 23.97
N ALA A 27 1.82 -13.34 24.04
CA ALA A 27 1.86 -14.78 24.27
C ALA A 27 2.12 -15.56 22.97
N SER A 28 1.39 -15.21 21.91
CA SER A 28 1.44 -15.92 20.63
C SER A 28 1.36 -14.95 19.46
N VAL A 29 2.09 -15.28 18.40
CA VAL A 29 2.03 -14.56 17.12
C VAL A 29 1.64 -15.54 16.02
N PHE A 30 0.50 -15.27 15.38
CA PHE A 30 0.01 -16.00 14.21
C PHE A 30 0.31 -15.19 12.95
N VAL A 31 0.61 -15.87 11.85
CA VAL A 31 0.88 -15.19 10.57
C VAL A 31 0.08 -15.84 9.44
N HIS A 32 -0.67 -15.03 8.69
CA HIS A 32 -1.46 -15.51 7.55
C HIS A 32 -1.31 -14.63 6.31
N PRO A 33 -1.11 -15.21 5.10
CA PRO A 33 -0.88 -16.63 4.85
C PRO A 33 0.52 -17.09 5.28
N GLY A 34 1.39 -16.15 5.70
CA GLY A 34 2.76 -16.42 6.09
C GLY A 34 3.65 -16.83 4.92
N ASN A 35 4.91 -17.11 5.24
CA ASN A 35 5.86 -17.76 4.34
C ASN A 35 6.38 -19.05 5.00
N GLY A 36 7.40 -19.69 4.43
CA GLY A 36 8.00 -20.92 4.98
C GLY A 36 8.64 -20.79 6.37
N ALA A 37 8.53 -19.63 7.02
CA ALA A 37 9.00 -19.42 8.39
C ALA A 37 8.10 -20.07 9.44
N SER A 38 8.71 -20.41 10.57
CA SER A 38 8.08 -21.16 11.67
C SER A 38 7.22 -20.27 12.59
N PHE A 39 6.14 -19.69 12.06
CA PHE A 39 5.06 -19.13 12.88
C PHE A 39 3.78 -19.96 12.72
N PRO A 40 2.97 -20.11 13.77
CA PRO A 40 1.65 -20.73 13.67
C PRO A 40 0.83 -20.08 12.55
N LYS A 41 0.46 -20.88 11.56
CA LYS A 41 -0.39 -20.45 10.45
C LYS A 41 -1.85 -20.71 10.82
N PRO A 42 -2.71 -19.68 10.80
CA PRO A 42 -4.15 -19.87 10.95
C PRO A 42 -4.71 -20.85 9.92
N GLU A 43 -5.41 -21.88 10.39
CA GLU A 43 -6.13 -22.82 9.54
C GLU A 43 -7.51 -22.26 9.16
N GLY A 44 -7.93 -22.49 7.91
CA GLY A 44 -9.29 -22.18 7.46
C GLY A 44 -9.62 -20.70 7.27
N ILE A 45 -8.63 -19.81 7.31
CA ILE A 45 -8.82 -18.40 6.94
C ILE A 45 -8.28 -18.11 5.54
N SER A 46 -8.92 -17.13 4.89
CA SER A 46 -8.48 -16.52 3.64
C SER A 46 -8.31 -15.01 3.86
N SER A 47 -8.16 -14.24 2.77
CA SER A 47 -8.22 -12.78 2.83
C SER A 47 -9.64 -12.22 3.05
N ASP A 48 -10.64 -13.09 3.23
CA ASP A 48 -12.01 -12.69 3.55
C ASP A 48 -12.16 -12.31 5.03
N VAL A 49 -12.76 -11.14 5.27
CA VAL A 49 -12.93 -10.57 6.62
C VAL A 49 -13.70 -11.50 7.55
N ALA A 50 -14.74 -12.19 7.08
CA ALA A 50 -15.55 -13.04 7.95
C ALA A 50 -14.72 -14.21 8.49
N THR A 51 -13.86 -14.79 7.66
CA THR A 51 -12.96 -15.87 8.09
C THR A 51 -11.90 -15.37 9.08
N ILE A 52 -11.35 -14.17 8.84
CA ILE A 52 -10.37 -13.54 9.75
C ILE A 52 -11.00 -13.25 11.11
N LEU A 53 -12.21 -12.68 11.15
CA LEU A 53 -12.92 -12.38 12.39
C LEU A 53 -13.30 -13.64 13.17
N SER A 54 -13.73 -14.70 12.46
CA SER A 54 -14.00 -16.01 13.08
C SER A 54 -12.77 -16.57 13.78
N PHE A 55 -11.61 -16.50 13.12
CA PHE A 55 -10.34 -16.90 13.71
C PHE A 55 -9.93 -15.99 14.88
N CYS A 56 -10.10 -14.68 14.74
CA CYS A 56 -9.80 -13.73 15.82
C CYS A 56 -10.60 -14.05 17.08
N LYS A 57 -11.88 -14.39 16.92
CA LYS A 57 -12.74 -14.82 18.03
C LYS A 57 -12.28 -16.16 18.63
N LYS A 58 -11.98 -17.15 17.78
CA LYS A 58 -11.55 -18.50 18.21
C LYS A 58 -10.25 -18.46 19.01
N GLU A 59 -9.23 -17.76 18.52
CA GLU A 59 -7.90 -17.70 19.13
C GLU A 59 -7.72 -16.52 20.08
N SER A 60 -8.80 -15.79 20.39
CA SER A 60 -8.79 -14.61 21.27
C SER A 60 -7.72 -13.58 20.86
N ILE A 61 -7.66 -13.27 19.56
CA ILE A 61 -6.73 -12.28 19.01
C ILE A 61 -7.09 -10.89 19.57
N SER A 62 -6.10 -10.23 20.14
CA SER A 62 -6.24 -8.89 20.73
C SER A 62 -5.68 -7.77 19.85
N LEU A 63 -4.92 -8.12 18.82
CA LEU A 63 -4.36 -7.19 17.85
C LEU A 63 -4.19 -7.87 16.48
N VAL A 64 -4.67 -7.21 15.43
CA VAL A 64 -4.37 -7.58 14.04
C VAL A 64 -3.39 -6.57 13.47
N VAL A 65 -2.26 -7.03 12.90
CA VAL A 65 -1.25 -6.20 12.24
C VAL A 65 -1.34 -6.44 10.74
N ILE A 66 -1.60 -5.39 9.97
CA ILE A 66 -1.80 -5.50 8.52
C ILE A 66 -0.52 -5.07 7.81
N GLY A 67 0.14 -6.02 7.15
CA GLY A 67 1.35 -5.78 6.39
C GLY A 67 1.10 -5.30 4.96
N PRO A 68 0.43 -6.09 4.10
CA PRO A 68 0.25 -5.79 2.68
C PRO A 68 -0.57 -4.52 2.41
N GLU A 69 -0.02 -3.67 1.57
CA GLU A 69 -0.62 -2.44 1.07
C GLU A 69 -1.96 -2.66 0.33
N ASP A 70 -2.10 -3.77 -0.40
CA ASP A 70 -3.34 -4.10 -1.11
C ASP A 70 -4.53 -4.34 -0.15
N LEU A 71 -4.26 -4.88 1.05
CA LEU A 71 -5.28 -5.07 2.08
C LEU A 71 -5.66 -3.72 2.73
N LEU A 72 -4.70 -2.81 2.87
CA LEU A 72 -4.97 -1.45 3.33
C LEU A 72 -5.77 -0.63 2.30
N TYR A 73 -5.51 -0.86 1.01
CA TYR A 73 -6.27 -0.27 -0.09
C TYR A 73 -7.69 -0.82 -0.19
N SER A 74 -7.89 -2.11 0.05
CA SER A 74 -9.23 -2.72 0.04
C SER A 74 -10.10 -2.24 1.20
N GLY A 75 -9.49 -1.73 2.27
CA GLY A 75 -10.18 -1.23 3.46
C GLY A 75 -10.40 -2.31 4.53
N ILE A 76 -9.52 -3.32 4.57
CA ILE A 76 -9.64 -4.42 5.54
C ILE A 76 -9.62 -3.90 6.99
N VAL A 77 -8.88 -2.81 7.25
CA VAL A 77 -8.74 -2.22 8.58
C VAL A 77 -10.07 -1.69 9.07
N ASP A 78 -10.78 -0.93 8.23
CA ASP A 78 -12.09 -0.39 8.56
C ASP A 78 -13.05 -1.53 8.97
N GLN A 79 -13.02 -2.63 8.23
CA GLN A 79 -13.91 -3.78 8.45
C GLN A 79 -13.56 -4.61 9.71
N ILE A 80 -12.28 -4.76 10.05
CA ILE A 80 -11.87 -5.56 11.23
C ILE A 80 -11.91 -4.72 12.52
N SER A 81 -11.61 -3.43 12.42
CA SER A 81 -11.40 -2.55 13.59
C SER A 81 -12.63 -2.35 14.47
N GLU A 82 -13.83 -2.60 13.94
CA GLU A 82 -15.09 -2.62 14.71
C GLU A 82 -15.15 -3.77 15.73
N HIS A 83 -14.32 -4.81 15.56
CA HIS A 83 -14.37 -6.04 16.35
C HIS A 83 -13.08 -6.32 17.10
N VAL A 84 -11.92 -6.02 16.49
CA VAL A 84 -10.60 -6.31 17.04
C VAL A 84 -9.68 -5.13 16.73
N PRO A 85 -8.87 -4.66 17.70
CA PRO A 85 -7.90 -3.60 17.44
C PRO A 85 -6.98 -3.94 16.27
N CYS A 86 -6.79 -2.98 15.37
CA CYS A 86 -5.95 -3.10 14.19
C CYS A 86 -4.75 -2.15 14.23
N PHE A 87 -3.59 -2.62 13.81
CA PHE A 87 -2.45 -1.80 13.45
C PHE A 87 -2.33 -1.74 11.92
N GLY A 88 -2.76 -0.60 11.38
CA GLY A 88 -2.76 -0.27 9.96
C GLY A 88 -3.66 0.95 9.74
N PRO A 89 -3.42 1.76 8.70
CA PRO A 89 -4.31 2.88 8.37
C PRO A 89 -5.67 2.39 7.84
N THR A 90 -6.71 3.18 8.09
CA THR A 90 -8.00 3.04 7.38
C THR A 90 -7.81 3.23 5.87
N LYS A 91 -8.79 2.84 5.06
CA LYS A 91 -8.77 3.03 3.60
C LYS A 91 -8.56 4.49 3.20
N GLU A 92 -9.23 5.40 3.90
CA GLU A 92 -9.08 6.84 3.65
C GLU A 92 -7.69 7.34 4.05
N ALA A 93 -7.14 6.89 5.18
CA ALA A 93 -5.79 7.25 5.61
C ALA A 93 -4.70 6.64 4.70
N SER A 94 -4.91 5.41 4.22
CA SER A 94 -3.97 4.70 3.32
C SER A 94 -3.88 5.36 1.94
N ARG A 95 -4.82 6.25 1.59
CA ARG A 95 -4.80 7.06 0.36
C ARG A 95 -3.54 7.88 0.19
N LEU A 96 -2.90 8.27 1.30
CA LEU A 96 -1.60 8.95 1.28
C LEU A 96 -0.51 8.11 0.60
N GLU A 97 -0.60 6.78 0.66
CA GLU A 97 0.35 5.86 0.03
C GLU A 97 -0.10 5.44 -1.37
N TRP A 98 -1.33 4.93 -1.52
CA TRP A 98 -1.76 4.34 -2.80
C TRP A 98 -2.08 5.39 -3.87
N SER A 99 -2.45 6.62 -3.49
CA SER A 99 -2.74 7.70 -4.44
C SER A 99 -1.64 8.77 -4.43
N LYS A 100 -0.68 8.66 -5.35
CA LYS A 100 0.39 9.65 -5.52
C LYS A 100 -0.17 11.05 -5.80
N ALA A 101 -1.24 11.14 -6.58
CA ALA A 101 -1.92 12.43 -6.85
C ALA A 101 -2.46 13.06 -5.56
N TYR A 102 -3.14 12.28 -4.71
CA TYR A 102 -3.62 12.75 -3.42
C TYR A 102 -2.47 13.16 -2.49
N ALA A 103 -1.43 12.33 -2.38
CA ALA A 103 -0.28 12.62 -1.54
C ALA A 103 0.40 13.94 -1.92
N LYS A 104 0.55 14.20 -3.22
CA LYS A 104 1.11 15.45 -3.74
C LYS A 104 0.22 16.67 -3.45
N SER A 105 -1.10 16.50 -3.59
CA SER A 105 -2.08 17.53 -3.23
C SER A 105 -2.04 17.85 -1.73
N PHE A 106 -2.04 16.82 -0.89
CA PHE A 106 -1.96 16.93 0.57
C PHE A 106 -0.67 17.64 1.01
N MET A 107 0.48 17.25 0.47
CA MET A 107 1.75 17.91 0.78
C MET A 107 1.72 19.40 0.39
N ARG A 108 1.18 19.73 -0.78
CA ARG A 108 1.05 21.13 -1.23
C ARG A 108 0.14 21.94 -0.29
N SER A 109 -1.02 21.40 0.08
CA SER A 109 -1.97 22.10 0.95
C SER A 109 -1.46 22.24 2.39
N ALA A 110 -0.65 21.28 2.86
CA ALA A 110 -0.05 21.29 4.19
C ALA A 110 1.30 22.04 4.26
N GLY A 111 1.81 22.59 3.14
CA GLY A 111 3.11 23.25 3.09
C GLY A 111 4.31 22.32 3.29
N ILE A 112 4.13 21.02 3.06
CA ILE A 112 5.20 20.02 3.17
C ILE A 112 6.05 20.08 1.88
N PRO A 113 7.38 20.30 1.98
CA PRO A 113 8.25 20.36 0.81
C PRO A 113 8.16 19.09 -0.05
N THR A 114 7.88 19.27 -1.34
CA THR A 114 7.80 18.19 -2.31
C THR A 114 8.18 18.72 -3.70
N ALA A 115 8.65 17.86 -4.60
CA ALA A 115 9.00 18.26 -5.97
C ALA A 115 7.83 18.98 -6.68
N GLU A 116 8.12 19.92 -7.57
CA GLU A 116 7.08 20.48 -8.43
C GLU A 116 6.40 19.35 -9.23
N TYR A 117 5.09 19.49 -9.45
CA TYR A 117 4.30 18.46 -10.11
C TYR A 117 3.04 19.02 -10.73
N GLN A 118 2.53 18.27 -11.71
CA GLN A 118 1.18 18.39 -12.23
C GLN A 118 0.60 16.99 -12.44
N THR A 119 -0.72 16.83 -12.29
CA THR A 119 -1.43 15.56 -12.51
C THR A 119 -2.29 15.65 -13.76
N PHE A 120 -2.36 14.56 -14.53
CA PHE A 120 -3.09 14.50 -15.78
C PHE A 120 -3.95 13.23 -15.85
N SER A 121 -5.13 13.36 -16.45
CA SER A 121 -5.99 12.25 -16.85
C SER A 121 -6.13 12.13 -18.36
N LYS A 122 -5.71 13.16 -19.12
CA LYS A 122 -5.71 13.18 -20.59
C LYS A 122 -4.29 13.19 -21.11
N THR A 123 -4.06 12.38 -22.13
CA THR A 123 -2.75 12.23 -22.77
C THR A 123 -2.24 13.54 -23.36
N ASP A 124 -3.08 14.26 -24.08
CA ASP A 124 -2.68 15.49 -24.79
C ASP A 124 -2.27 16.60 -23.81
N ASP A 125 -3.00 16.74 -22.70
CA ASP A 125 -2.67 17.71 -21.65
C ASP A 125 -1.31 17.40 -21.00
N ALA A 126 -1.02 16.12 -20.76
CA ALA A 126 0.25 15.68 -20.20
C ALA A 126 1.42 15.98 -21.14
N VAL A 127 1.28 15.66 -22.42
CA VAL A 127 2.32 15.90 -23.44
C VAL A 127 2.58 17.40 -23.60
N CYS A 128 1.52 18.19 -23.71
CA CYS A 128 1.63 19.64 -23.85
C CYS A 128 2.33 20.29 -22.64
N PHE A 129 2.09 19.79 -21.43
CA PHE A 129 2.79 20.26 -20.24
C PHE A 129 4.27 19.88 -20.26
N ILE A 130 4.60 18.62 -20.59
CA ILE A 130 5.97 18.11 -20.67
C ILE A 130 6.81 18.92 -21.66
N GLU A 131 6.24 19.31 -22.81
CA GLU A 131 6.92 20.12 -23.81
C GLU A 131 7.18 21.58 -23.38
N LYS A 132 6.38 22.09 -22.43
CA LYS A 132 6.46 23.50 -21.97
C LYS A 132 7.35 23.68 -20.74
N VAL A 133 7.49 22.65 -19.91
CA VAL A 133 8.29 22.76 -18.68
C VAL A 133 9.77 22.85 -19.00
N LYS A 134 10.47 23.73 -18.29
CA LYS A 134 11.94 23.88 -18.35
C LYS A 134 12.56 23.25 -17.10
N TRP A 135 12.36 21.94 -16.95
CA TRP A 135 12.86 21.18 -15.81
C TRP A 135 14.05 20.32 -16.22
N ASP A 136 15.10 20.31 -15.38
CA ASP A 136 16.27 19.45 -15.57
C ASP A 136 15.96 18.03 -15.07
N GLY A 137 15.28 17.27 -15.92
CA GLY A 137 14.85 15.91 -15.64
C GLY A 137 13.37 15.82 -15.26
N ILE A 138 12.66 14.93 -15.94
CA ILE A 138 11.23 14.69 -15.71
C ILE A 138 11.06 13.28 -15.14
N VAL A 139 10.18 13.13 -14.16
CA VAL A 139 9.84 11.83 -13.59
C VAL A 139 8.35 11.60 -13.80
N VAL A 140 8.01 10.60 -14.61
CA VAL A 140 6.63 10.23 -14.88
C VAL A 140 6.21 9.14 -13.89
N LYS A 141 5.10 9.37 -13.18
CA LYS A 141 4.61 8.45 -12.15
C LYS A 141 3.15 8.09 -12.42
N ALA A 142 2.85 6.80 -12.51
CA ALA A 142 1.49 6.29 -12.48
C ALA A 142 0.89 6.47 -11.08
N SER A 143 -0.31 7.05 -11.02
CA SER A 143 -1.08 7.15 -9.77
C SER A 143 -1.82 5.84 -9.53
N GLY A 144 -1.85 5.37 -8.27
CA GLY A 144 -2.39 4.05 -7.90
C GLY A 144 -1.32 3.05 -7.45
N LEU A 145 -1.78 1.83 -7.13
CA LEU A 145 -0.98 0.66 -6.80
C LEU A 145 -0.32 0.11 -8.07
N ALA A 146 0.85 0.63 -8.41
CA ALA A 146 1.64 0.17 -9.55
C ALA A 146 2.73 -0.85 -9.15
N ALA A 147 2.55 -1.56 -8.01
CA ALA A 147 3.50 -2.53 -7.45
C ALA A 147 4.98 -2.07 -7.47
N GLY A 148 5.22 -0.77 -7.18
CA GLY A 148 6.55 -0.17 -7.22
C GLY A 148 7.15 0.06 -8.61
N LYS A 149 6.48 -0.34 -9.70
CA LYS A 149 6.96 -0.23 -11.09
C LYS A 149 6.45 1.00 -11.85
N GLY A 150 5.51 1.73 -11.27
CA GLY A 150 4.88 2.91 -11.89
C GLY A 150 5.67 4.20 -11.78
N VAL A 151 7.00 4.16 -11.65
CA VAL A 151 7.86 5.35 -11.61
C VAL A 151 8.94 5.21 -12.67
N VAL A 152 9.02 6.17 -13.59
CA VAL A 152 10.02 6.20 -14.65
C VAL A 152 10.74 7.54 -14.60
N VAL A 153 12.05 7.49 -14.42
CA VAL A 153 12.93 8.66 -14.52
C VAL A 153 13.35 8.78 -15.98
N THR A 154 13.06 9.91 -16.61
CA THR A 154 13.30 10.12 -18.04
C THR A 154 14.42 11.11 -18.28
N GLN A 155 15.19 10.89 -19.34
CA GLN A 155 16.34 11.70 -19.72
C GLN A 155 15.99 12.79 -20.73
N SER A 156 14.82 12.74 -21.36
CA SER A 156 14.35 13.76 -22.31
C SER A 156 12.84 14.00 -22.24
N CYS A 157 12.39 15.14 -22.77
CA CYS A 157 10.97 15.46 -22.87
C CYS A 157 10.22 14.48 -23.78
N GLU A 158 10.85 14.00 -24.85
CA GLU A 158 10.27 13.00 -25.76
C GLU A 158 10.04 11.67 -25.04
N GLU A 159 11.01 11.23 -24.24
CA GLU A 159 10.88 10.02 -23.42
C GLU A 159 9.75 10.18 -22.39
N ALA A 160 9.70 11.31 -21.68
CA ALA A 160 8.62 11.63 -20.75
C ALA A 160 7.24 11.59 -21.42
N ALA A 161 7.10 12.20 -22.59
CA ALA A 161 5.85 12.22 -23.35
C ALA A 161 5.44 10.81 -23.81
N ALA A 162 6.40 9.99 -24.26
CA ALA A 162 6.14 8.60 -24.64
C ALA A 162 5.67 7.75 -23.45
N ILE A 163 6.31 7.89 -22.29
CA ILE A 163 5.89 7.18 -21.07
C ILE A 163 4.52 7.65 -20.58
N ALA A 164 4.24 8.96 -20.62
CA ALA A 164 2.93 9.50 -20.26
C ALA A 164 1.81 8.91 -21.15
N LYS A 165 2.04 8.81 -22.47
CA LYS A 165 1.13 8.14 -23.41
C LYS A 165 0.90 6.68 -23.03
N GLN A 166 1.98 5.93 -22.73
CA GLN A 166 1.87 4.52 -22.35
C GLN A 166 1.06 4.31 -21.05
N ILE A 167 1.25 5.17 -20.05
CA ILE A 167 0.52 5.06 -18.78
C ILE A 167 -0.96 5.39 -18.98
N LEU A 168 -1.28 6.46 -19.70
CA LEU A 168 -2.65 6.99 -19.81
C LEU A 168 -3.52 6.29 -20.86
N GLN A 169 -2.94 5.75 -21.94
CA GLN A 169 -3.71 5.08 -23.01
C GLN A 169 -3.81 3.57 -22.82
N VAL A 170 -2.76 2.93 -22.31
CA VAL A 170 -2.65 1.46 -22.31
C VAL A 170 -3.05 0.87 -20.95
N GLY A 171 -3.23 1.69 -19.91
CA GLY A 171 -3.45 1.19 -18.56
C GLY A 171 -2.29 0.29 -18.12
N LYS A 172 -1.06 0.62 -18.54
CA LYS A 172 0.13 -0.25 -18.46
C LYS A 172 0.42 -0.81 -17.05
N TYR A 173 -0.13 -0.19 -16.02
CA TYR A 173 0.04 -0.57 -14.61
C TYR A 173 -1.28 -0.83 -13.89
N ASP A 174 -2.41 -0.86 -14.60
CA ASP A 174 -3.67 -1.29 -14.02
C ASP A 174 -3.56 -2.79 -13.78
N SER A 175 -3.53 -3.17 -12.50
CA SER A 175 -3.54 -4.55 -12.06
C SER A 175 -4.75 -5.26 -12.67
N SER A 176 -4.47 -6.25 -13.51
CA SER A 176 -5.42 -7.30 -13.92
C SER A 176 -5.92 -8.06 -12.70
#